data_AF-A0A843WIK9-F1
#
_entry.id   AF-A0A843WIK9-F1
#
_cell.length_a   1.000
_cell.length_b   1.000
_cell.length_c   1.000
_cell.angle_alpha   90.00
_cell.angle_beta   90.00
_cell.angle_gamma   90.00
#
_symmetry.space_group_name_H-M   'P 1'
#
loop_
_entity.id
_entity.type
_entity.pdbx_description
1 polymer ?
#
loop_
_entity_poly.entity_id
_entity_poly.type
_entity_poly.pdbx_seq_one_letter_code
_entity_poly.pdbx_strand_id
1 'polypeptide(L)' 'MMRDIRRDYGISIPYHQASAYGFEVGCRPMLFLDGTHIKQLRVQGVILAASALNGNNELFTVAYSIANSETYDNWV' A
#
# COMPACT_ATOMS: atom_id res chain seq x y z
N MET A 1 -7.00 -13.40 -3.91
CA MET A 1 -6.38 -13.10 -5.24
C MET A 1 -6.20 -11.60 -5.32
N MET A 2 -4.99 -11.13 -5.02
CA MET A 2 -4.62 -9.71 -5.09
C MET A 2 -4.84 -9.22 -6.52
N ARG A 3 -5.78 -8.28 -6.69
CA ARG A 3 -6.09 -7.69 -7.98
C ARG A 3 -5.06 -6.62 -8.29
N ASP A 4 -4.35 -6.80 -9.41
CA ASP A 4 -3.39 -5.79 -9.86
C ASP A 4 -4.16 -4.55 -10.32
N ILE A 5 -4.05 -3.48 -9.53
CA ILE A 5 -4.72 -2.18 -9.74
C ILE A 5 -4.38 -1.61 -11.13
N ARG A 6 -3.23 -1.99 -11.70
CA ARG A 6 -2.82 -1.63 -13.07
C ARG A 6 -3.82 -2.12 -14.12
N ARG A 7 -4.32 -3.35 -13.96
CA ARG A 7 -5.27 -3.99 -14.88
C ARG A 7 -6.71 -3.59 -14.60
N ASP A 8 -7.06 -3.47 -13.32
CA ASP A 8 -8.48 -3.35 -12.94
C ASP A 8 -8.96 -1.90 -12.81
N TYR A 9 -8.05 -0.92 -12.59
CA TYR A 9 -8.42 0.49 -12.38
C TYR A 9 -7.63 1.49 -13.24
N GLY A 10 -6.69 1.04 -14.08
CA GLY A 10 -5.98 1.90 -15.04
C GLY A 10 -5.02 2.91 -14.40
N ILE A 11 -4.59 2.67 -13.15
CA ILE A 11 -3.66 3.56 -12.43
C ILE A 11 -2.23 3.02 -12.62
N SER A 12 -1.40 3.76 -13.36
CA SER A 12 0.04 3.49 -13.54
C SER A 12 0.79 3.88 -12.26
N ILE A 13 1.51 2.93 -11.63
CA ILE A 13 2.35 3.18 -10.45
C ILE A 13 3.83 2.94 -10.83
N PRO A 14 4.66 3.97 -11.03
CA PRO A 14 6.04 3.80 -11.49
C PRO A 14 7.07 3.25 -10.47
N TYR A 15 6.69 2.85 -9.24
CA TYR A 15 7.61 2.97 -8.09
C TYR A 15 7.95 1.70 -7.27
N HIS A 16 7.72 0.49 -7.78
CA HIS A 16 7.87 -0.72 -6.95
C HIS A 16 9.31 -1.03 -6.47
N GLN A 17 10.34 -0.64 -7.24
CA GLN A 17 11.75 -0.83 -6.83
C GLN A 17 12.28 0.34 -5.98
N ALA A 18 11.81 1.56 -6.23
CA ALA A 18 12.24 2.75 -5.50
C ALA A 18 11.67 2.80 -4.07
N SER A 19 10.49 2.23 -3.82
CA SER A 19 9.90 2.20 -2.48
C SER A 19 10.62 1.24 -1.52
N ALA A 20 11.09 0.08 -2.01
CA ALA A 20 11.88 -0.87 -1.21
C ALA A 20 13.26 -0.32 -0.87
N TYR A 21 13.98 0.22 -1.86
CA TYR A 21 15.29 0.85 -1.64
C TYR A 21 15.18 2.09 -0.72
N GLY A 22 14.17 2.95 -0.94
CA GLY A 22 13.92 4.12 -0.10
C GLY A 22 13.60 3.76 1.36
N PHE A 23 12.92 2.64 1.59
CA PHE A 23 12.74 2.09 2.93
C PHE A 23 14.07 1.65 3.55
N GLU A 24 14.85 0.86 2.83
CA GLU A 24 16.13 0.32 3.33
C GLU A 24 17.14 1.41 3.70
N VAL A 25 17.26 2.46 2.87
CA VAL A 25 18.29 3.49 3.07
C VAL A 25 17.83 4.68 3.91
N GLY A 26 16.52 4.92 3.97
CA GLY A 26 15.96 6.18 4.49
C GLY A 26 14.97 6.03 5.63
N CYS A 27 14.49 4.81 5.89
CA CYS A 27 13.46 4.57 6.90
C CYS A 27 13.99 3.82 8.13
N ARG A 28 13.33 4.09 9.26
CA ARG A 28 13.49 3.30 10.49
C ARG A 28 12.95 1.89 10.24
N PRO A 29 13.49 0.85 10.90
CA PRO A 29 13.06 -0.54 10.70
C PRO A 29 11.71 -0.82 11.40
N MET A 30 10.67 -0.09 11.01
CA MET A 30 9.33 -0.19 11.54
C MET A 30 8.32 0.02 10.41
N LEU A 31 7.41 -0.94 10.26
CA LEU A 31 6.30 -0.88 9.31
C LEU A 31 4.98 -0.69 10.05
N PHE A 32 4.15 0.20 9.51
CA PHE A 32 2.79 0.46 9.91
C PHE A 32 1.88 -0.08 8.82
N LEU A 33 0.97 -0.97 9.19
CA LEU A 33 -0.04 -1.54 8.30
C LEU A 33 -1.39 -0.96 8.68
N ASP A 34 -2.12 -0.45 7.70
CA ASP A 34 -3.47 0.08 7.90
C ASP A 34 -4.36 -0.15 6.67
N GLY A 35 -5.67 -0.22 6.91
CA GLY A 35 -6.70 -0.42 5.89
C GLY A 35 -7.77 0.66 5.96
N THR A 36 -8.15 1.26 4.83
CA THR A 36 -9.28 2.20 4.77
C THR A 36 -10.34 1.78 3.76
N HIS A 37 -11.60 1.76 4.21
CA HIS A 37 -12.73 1.34 3.37
C HIS A 37 -13.03 2.38 2.30
N ILE A 38 -13.14 1.93 1.04
CA ILE A 38 -13.54 2.76 -0.09
C ILE A 38 -15.06 2.96 -0.04
N LYS A 39 -15.50 4.21 0.10
CA LYS A 39 -16.92 4.60 0.16
C LYS A 39 -17.53 4.97 -1.21
N GLN A 40 -16.80 4.73 -2.30
CA GLN A 40 -17.22 5.13 -3.64
C GLN A 40 -18.31 4.18 -4.18
N LEU A 41 -19.44 4.72 -4.67
CA LEU A 41 -20.60 3.94 -5.16
C LEU A 41 -20.27 2.86 -6.21
N ARG A 42 -19.19 3.02 -6.98
CA ARG A 42 -18.78 2.08 -8.04
C ARG A 42 -17.62 1.16 -7.68
N VAL A 43 -17.00 1.34 -6.51
CA VAL A 43 -15.83 0.58 -6.08
C VAL A 43 -16.01 0.21 -4.61
N GLN A 44 -16.38 -1.05 -4.36
CA GLN A 44 -16.32 -1.62 -3.02
C GLN A 44 -14.95 -2.24 -2.78
N GLY A 45 -14.41 -2.00 -1.59
CA GLY A 45 -13.14 -2.58 -1.17
C GLY A 45 -12.50 -1.80 -0.03
N VAL A 46 -11.27 -2.19 0.26
CA VAL A 46 -10.38 -1.57 1.26
C VAL A 46 -9.06 -1.27 0.56
N ILE A 47 -8.53 -0.06 0.77
CA ILE A 47 -7.15 0.26 0.44
C ILE A 47 -6.30 -0.21 1.61
N LEU A 48 -5.40 -1.15 1.37
CA LEU A 48 -4.41 -1.61 2.35
C LEU A 48 -3.11 -0.86 2.08
N ALA A 49 -2.44 -0.37 3.11
CA ALA A 49 -1.18 0.34 2.97
C ALA A 49 -0.16 -0.13 4.00
N ALA A 50 1.10 -0.22 3.55
CA ALA A 50 2.27 -0.39 4.39
C ALA A 50 3.10 0.89 4.32
N SER A 51 3.35 1.51 5.47
CA SER A 51 4.14 2.74 5.58
C SER A 51 5.26 2.57 6.60
N ALA A 52 6.28 3.42 6.52
CA ALA A 52 7.38 3.49 7.48
C ALA A 52 7.62 4.93 7.91
N LEU A 53 8.34 5.12 9.01
CA LEU A 53 8.85 6.44 9.36
C LEU A 53 10.23 6.63 8.75
N ASN A 54 10.43 7.70 8.00
CA ASN A 54 11.75 8.07 7.51
C ASN A 54 12.63 8.65 8.64
N GLY A 55 13.90 8.96 8.33
CA GLY A 55 14.82 9.61 9.28
C GLY A 55 14.33 10.94 9.86
N ASN A 56 13.40 11.61 9.16
CA ASN A 56 12.79 12.88 9.57
C ASN A 56 11.46 12.71 10.31
N ASN A 57 11.07 11.48 10.66
CA ASN A 57 9.79 11.15 11.30
C ASN A 57 8.55 11.44 10.43
N GLU A 58 8.70 11.45 9.11
CA GLU A 58 7.58 11.56 8.18
C GLU A 58 7.14 10.16 7.73
N LEU A 59 5.84 10.01 7.43
CA LEU A 59 5.30 8.79 6.87
C LEU A 59 5.73 8.63 5.42
N PHE A 60 6.35 7.50 5.12
CA PHE A 60 6.77 7.06 3.79
C PHE A 60 5.98 5.80 3.41
N THR A 61 5.20 5.86 2.33
CA THR A 61 4.45 4.69 1.85
C THR A 61 5.39 3.72 1.13
N VAL A 62 5.52 2.52 1.67
CA VAL A 62 6.35 1.44 1.13
C VAL A 62 5.59 0.64 0.08
N ALA A 63 4.31 0.33 0.35
CA ALA A 63 3.42 -0.39 -0.55
C ALA A 63 1.95 -0.07 -0.25
N TYR A 64 1.08 -0.30 -1.22
CA TYR A 64 -0.37 -0.30 -1.01
C TYR A 64 -1.06 -1.24 -2.00
N SER A 65 -2.28 -1.67 -1.66
CA SER A 65 -3.12 -2.52 -2.49
C SER A 65 -4.60 -2.13 -2.35
N ILE A 66 -5.42 -2.55 -3.31
CA ILE A 66 -6.89 -2.50 -3.19
C ILE A 66 -7.37 -3.93 -3.09
N ALA A 67 -8.08 -4.24 -2.02
CA ALA A 67 -8.63 -5.54 -1.73
C ALA A 67 -10.14 -5.46 -1.54
N ASN A 68 -10.84 -6.60 -1.62
CA ASN A 68 -12.28 -6.62 -1.36
C ASN A 68 -12.59 -6.42 0.14
N SER A 69 -11.68 -6.85 1.03
CA SER A 69 -11.82 -6.78 2.50
C SER A 69 -10.46 -6.97 3.18
N GLU A 70 -10.33 -6.56 4.45
CA GLU A 70 -9.18 -6.91 5.29
C GLU A 70 -9.24 -8.38 5.71
N THR A 71 -8.59 -9.23 4.95
CA THR A 71 -8.44 -10.66 5.28
C THR A 71 -6.97 -11.03 5.22
N TYR A 72 -6.58 -12.04 5.98
CA TYR A 72 -5.21 -12.56 5.99
C TYR A 72 -4.67 -12.80 4.56
N ASP A 73 -5.45 -13.47 3.72
CA ASP A 73 -5.08 -13.76 2.32
C ASP A 73 -4.90 -12.53 1.42
N ASN A 74 -5.39 -11.35 1.83
CA ASN A 74 -5.20 -10.10 1.09
C ASN A 74 -4.00 -9.30 1.60
N TRP A 75 -3.49 -9.65 2.79
CA TRP A 75 -2.28 -9.09 3.40
C TRP A 75 -1.01 -9.88 3.09
N VAL A 76 -1.16 -11.15 2.68
CA VAL A 76 -0.08 -12.05 2.22
C VAL A 76 0.07 -11.96 0.71
#